data_AF-A0A925FSQ8-F1
#
_entry.id   AF-A0A925FSQ8-F1
#
_cell.length_a   1.000
_cell.length_b   1.000
_cell.length_c   1.000
_cell.angle_alpha   90.00
_cell.angle_beta   90.00
_cell.angle_gamma   90.00
#
_symmetry.space_group_name_H-M   'P 1'
#
loop_
_entity.id
_entity.type
_entity.pdbx_description
1 polymer ?
#
loop_
_entity_poly.entity_id
_entity_poly.type
_entity_poly.pdbx_seq_one_letter_code
_entity_poly.pdbx_strand_id
1 'polypeptide(L)'
;MGQKKLIRFEAIKTFPNVLQNPPGMKGKWNEFFRNNNPITLELACGKAEYTVSLGRMYPERNFIGVDLKGNRLYIGAKKSLAEGLTNTSFLRIQIEAMQTYFADGEADEIWITFPDPQLRTSKAKKRLTHPRFLRLYQQVLRKNGFVHLKTDSTSLYNFTLLVAEMYGLDIVTNISDLHAGEEISPELKIKTHYESLDIAGSNRIYYLKFRLPEARIPDLDAILLEKVKETEITGVEQGHYHEK
;
A
#
# COMPACT_ATOMS: atom_id res chain seq x y z
N MET A 1 8.80 -0.79 -27.62
CA MET A 1 8.32 -0.55 -26.24
C MET A 1 9.44 -0.12 -25.26
N GLY A 2 10.70 -0.53 -25.45
CA GLY A 2 11.82 -0.18 -24.55
C GLY A 2 12.26 1.29 -24.53
N GLN A 3 12.22 2.00 -25.66
CA GLN A 3 12.71 3.38 -25.75
C GLN A 3 11.89 4.36 -24.90
N LYS A 4 10.55 4.25 -24.91
CA LYS A 4 9.65 5.05 -24.06
C LYS A 4 9.91 4.83 -22.56
N LYS A 5 10.31 3.61 -22.16
CA LYS A 5 10.63 3.27 -20.77
C LYS A 5 11.93 3.94 -20.30
N LEU A 6 12.96 3.96 -21.16
CA LEU A 6 14.22 4.66 -20.88
C LEU A 6 14.02 6.17 -20.78
N ILE A 7 13.25 6.76 -21.69
CA ILE A 7 12.92 8.20 -21.66
C ILE A 7 12.22 8.58 -20.34
N ARG A 8 11.23 7.79 -19.91
CA ARG A 8 10.54 8.03 -18.63
C ARG A 8 11.46 7.87 -17.43
N PHE A 9 12.40 6.94 -17.48
CA PHE A 9 13.36 6.71 -16.40
C PHE A 9 14.37 7.86 -16.26
N GLU A 10 14.82 8.45 -17.36
CA GLU A 10 15.67 9.64 -17.30
C GLU A 10 14.86 10.88 -16.87
N ALA A 11 13.66 11.07 -17.42
CA ALA A 11 12.82 12.21 -17.07
C ALA A 11 12.40 12.23 -15.59
N ILE A 12 12.14 11.07 -14.97
CA ILE A 12 11.73 11.06 -13.56
C ILE A 12 12.85 11.53 -12.61
N LYS A 13 14.13 11.47 -13.03
CA LYS A 13 15.24 11.98 -12.23
C LYS A 13 15.26 13.50 -12.13
N THR A 14 14.59 14.20 -13.04
CA THR A 14 14.55 15.68 -13.06
C THR A 14 13.32 16.24 -12.35
N PHE A 15 12.40 15.39 -11.88
CA PHE A 15 11.17 15.82 -11.24
C PHE A 15 11.44 16.19 -9.77
N PRO A 16 11.12 17.44 -9.34
CA PRO A 16 11.42 17.90 -7.98
C PRO A 16 10.56 17.19 -6.91
N ASN A 17 9.42 16.63 -7.30
CA ASN A 17 8.54 15.85 -6.42
C ASN A 17 8.91 14.35 -6.37
N VAL A 18 10.04 13.93 -6.98
CA VAL A 18 10.51 12.54 -6.95
C VAL A 18 11.88 12.45 -6.28
N LEU A 19 11.95 11.68 -5.20
CA LEU A 19 13.17 11.42 -4.46
C LEU A 19 13.63 9.98 -4.68
N GLN A 20 14.91 9.77 -5.03
CA GLN A 20 15.48 8.44 -5.27
C GLN A 20 16.58 8.15 -4.26
N ASN A 21 16.31 7.25 -3.33
CA ASN A 21 17.19 6.95 -2.19
C ASN A 21 17.81 8.21 -1.55
N PRO A 22 17.00 9.23 -1.19
CA PRO A 22 17.52 10.48 -0.67
C PRO A 22 18.25 10.28 0.67
N PRO A 23 19.53 10.66 0.81
CA PRO A 23 20.18 10.59 2.11
C PRO A 23 19.55 11.60 3.08
N GLY A 24 19.41 11.22 4.35
CA GLY A 24 19.04 12.13 5.43
C GLY A 24 17.59 12.63 5.42
N MET A 25 16.66 11.93 4.74
CA MET A 25 15.23 12.31 4.68
C MET A 25 14.44 11.93 5.94
N LYS A 26 14.95 11.00 6.75
CA LYS A 26 14.29 10.53 7.98
C LYS A 26 13.97 11.69 8.92
N GLY A 27 12.68 11.89 9.25
CA GLY A 27 12.25 12.95 10.14
C GLY A 27 12.20 14.35 9.53
N LYS A 28 12.32 14.48 8.20
CA LYS A 28 12.38 15.77 7.49
C LYS A 28 11.28 15.94 6.45
N TRP A 29 10.25 15.12 6.46
CA TRP A 29 9.17 15.26 5.47
C TRP A 29 8.37 16.55 5.65
N ASN A 30 8.24 17.05 6.87
CA ASN A 30 7.65 18.36 7.14
C ASN A 30 8.47 19.52 6.51
N GLU A 31 9.81 19.44 6.53
CA GLU A 31 10.69 20.40 5.86
C GLU A 31 10.52 20.33 4.33
N PHE A 32 10.44 19.11 3.80
CA PHE A 32 10.21 18.87 2.36
C PHE A 32 8.89 19.49 1.89
N PHE A 33 7.79 19.23 2.61
CA PHE A 33 6.46 19.77 2.30
C PHE A 33 6.25 21.22 2.77
N ARG A 34 7.17 21.75 3.57
CA ARG A 34 7.14 23.10 4.18
C ARG A 34 5.89 23.35 5.03
N ASN A 35 5.40 22.31 5.69
CA ASN A 35 4.25 22.35 6.59
C ASN A 35 4.31 21.16 7.56
N ASN A 36 3.44 21.13 8.57
CA ASN A 36 3.34 20.01 9.52
C ASN A 36 2.03 19.22 9.33
N ASN A 37 1.51 19.16 8.10
CA ASN A 37 0.28 18.43 7.81
C ASN A 37 0.50 16.91 7.94
N PRO A 38 -0.55 16.14 8.29
CA PRO A 38 -0.49 14.69 8.39
C PRO A 38 0.05 14.02 7.12
N ILE A 39 0.84 12.96 7.28
CA ILE A 39 1.49 12.25 6.16
C ILE A 39 0.78 10.92 5.92
N THR A 40 0.45 10.65 4.66
CA THR A 40 -0.15 9.39 4.21
C THR A 40 0.72 8.73 3.16
N LEU A 41 1.09 7.47 3.40
CA LEU A 41 1.92 6.69 2.49
C LEU A 41 1.06 5.80 1.59
N GLU A 42 1.32 5.76 0.29
CA GLU A 42 0.80 4.72 -0.61
C GLU A 42 1.93 3.75 -0.95
N LEU A 43 1.88 2.52 -0.45
CA LEU A 43 2.93 1.52 -0.64
C LEU A 43 2.69 0.67 -1.88
N ALA A 44 3.76 0.44 -2.65
CA ALA A 44 3.68 -0.21 -3.96
C ALA A 44 2.71 0.50 -4.92
N CYS A 45 2.73 1.84 -4.88
CA CYS A 45 1.76 2.72 -5.53
C CYS A 45 1.68 2.57 -7.05
N GLY A 46 2.67 1.97 -7.71
CA GLY A 46 2.64 1.76 -9.15
C GLY A 46 2.57 3.06 -9.93
N LYS A 47 1.40 3.37 -10.50
CA LYS A 47 1.15 4.64 -11.21
C LYS A 47 0.78 5.79 -10.27
N ALA A 48 0.67 5.52 -8.96
CA ALA A 48 0.35 6.44 -7.88
C ALA A 48 -0.97 7.18 -8.07
N GLU A 49 -1.99 6.44 -8.53
CA GLU A 49 -3.32 6.96 -8.80
C GLU A 49 -4.03 7.38 -7.50
N TYR A 50 -3.78 6.66 -6.39
CA TYR A 50 -4.30 7.03 -5.07
C TYR A 50 -3.61 8.26 -4.52
N THR A 51 -2.27 8.31 -4.50
CA THR A 51 -1.48 9.46 -4.02
C THR A 51 -1.94 10.76 -4.69
N VAL A 52 -2.08 10.75 -6.02
CA VAL A 52 -2.51 11.94 -6.78
C VAL A 52 -3.98 12.29 -6.51
N SER A 53 -4.87 11.29 -6.41
CA SER A 53 -6.29 11.55 -6.20
C SER A 53 -6.59 12.02 -4.78
N LEU A 54 -5.93 11.44 -3.78
CA LEU A 54 -6.00 11.88 -2.39
C LEU A 54 -5.40 13.27 -2.21
N GLY A 55 -4.25 13.55 -2.85
CA GLY A 55 -3.66 14.89 -2.85
C GLY A 55 -4.59 15.97 -3.38
N ARG A 56 -5.39 15.65 -4.40
CA ARG A 56 -6.42 16.55 -4.94
C ARG A 56 -7.62 16.72 -4.00
N MET A 57 -7.98 15.67 -3.28
CA MET A 57 -9.16 15.63 -2.41
C MET A 57 -8.92 16.30 -1.06
N TYR A 58 -7.69 16.20 -0.54
CA TYR A 58 -7.32 16.61 0.83
C TYR A 58 -6.06 17.51 0.81
N PRO A 59 -6.18 18.78 0.40
CA PRO A 59 -5.05 19.71 0.33
C PRO A 59 -4.36 19.96 1.69
N GLU A 60 -5.05 19.71 2.80
CA GLU A 60 -4.57 19.81 4.18
C GLU A 60 -3.78 18.59 4.67
N ARG A 61 -3.49 17.63 3.79
CA ARG A 61 -2.69 16.42 4.07
C ARG A 61 -1.57 16.26 3.05
N ASN A 62 -0.48 15.62 3.45
CA ASN A 62 0.65 15.29 2.59
C ASN A 62 0.58 13.81 2.18
N PHE A 63 0.85 13.52 0.90
CA PHE A 63 0.79 12.17 0.35
C PHE A 63 2.11 11.76 -0.29
N ILE A 64 2.60 10.57 0.03
CA ILE A 64 3.87 10.04 -0.48
C ILE A 64 3.63 8.69 -1.14
N GLY A 65 3.77 8.63 -2.46
CA GLY A 65 3.73 7.38 -3.21
C GLY A 65 5.09 6.67 -3.17
N VAL A 66 5.14 5.43 -2.68
CA VAL A 66 6.37 4.63 -2.56
C VAL A 66 6.36 3.48 -3.56
N ASP A 67 7.35 3.43 -4.47
CA ASP A 67 7.51 2.31 -5.40
C ASP A 67 8.95 2.17 -5.93
N LEU A 68 9.42 0.95 -6.14
CA LEU A 68 10.76 0.69 -6.69
C LEU A 68 10.84 0.96 -8.21
N LYS A 69 9.73 0.82 -8.93
CA LYS A 69 9.63 0.84 -10.39
C LYS A 69 9.35 2.26 -10.90
N GLY A 70 10.41 3.05 -11.05
CA GLY A 70 10.36 4.44 -11.51
C GLY A 70 9.52 4.69 -12.78
N ASN A 71 9.52 3.78 -13.76
CA ASN A 71 8.69 3.96 -14.97
C ASN A 71 7.17 4.01 -14.71
N ARG A 72 6.67 3.30 -13.67
CA ARG A 72 5.26 3.38 -13.29
C ARG A 72 5.02 4.67 -12.51
N LEU A 73 5.91 4.95 -11.54
CA LEU A 73 5.88 6.13 -10.67
C LEU A 73 5.87 7.46 -11.47
N TYR A 74 6.56 7.48 -12.61
CA TYR A 74 6.61 8.62 -13.53
C TYR A 74 5.22 9.16 -13.90
N ILE A 75 4.22 8.29 -14.03
CA ILE A 75 2.87 8.70 -14.45
C ILE A 75 2.23 9.61 -13.40
N GLY A 76 2.19 9.16 -12.14
CA GLY A 76 1.65 9.94 -11.03
C GLY A 76 2.48 11.19 -10.76
N ALA A 77 3.82 11.07 -10.78
CA ALA A 77 4.72 12.20 -10.56
C ALA A 77 4.54 13.32 -11.59
N LYS A 78 4.47 12.97 -12.88
CA LYS A 78 4.21 13.94 -13.95
C LYS A 78 2.83 14.58 -13.80
N LYS A 79 1.80 13.78 -13.47
CA LYS A 79 0.42 14.26 -13.31
C LYS A 79 0.31 15.25 -12.15
N SER A 80 0.90 14.92 -11.01
CA SER A 80 1.00 15.81 -9.84
C SER A 80 1.62 17.16 -10.20
N LEU A 81 2.75 17.17 -10.93
CA LEU A 81 3.37 18.41 -11.40
C LEU A 81 2.48 19.21 -12.37
N ALA A 82 1.83 18.53 -13.31
CA ALA A 82 0.97 19.17 -14.30
C ALA A 82 -0.28 19.81 -13.67
N GLU A 83 -0.77 19.24 -12.57
CA GLU A 83 -1.90 19.76 -11.78
C GLU A 83 -1.47 20.76 -10.69
N GLY A 84 -0.17 20.99 -10.51
CA GLY A 84 0.34 21.90 -9.49
C GLY A 84 0.14 21.40 -8.04
N LEU A 85 0.04 20.07 -7.83
CA LEU A 85 -0.15 19.50 -6.50
C LEU A 85 1.15 19.61 -5.68
N THR A 86 1.14 20.46 -4.66
CA THR A 86 2.28 20.71 -3.77
C THR A 86 2.33 19.78 -2.55
N ASN A 87 1.23 19.10 -2.26
CA ASN A 87 1.06 18.17 -1.14
C ASN A 87 1.25 16.69 -1.53
N THR A 88 1.87 16.43 -2.69
CA THR A 88 2.16 15.07 -3.16
C THR A 88 3.63 14.92 -3.50
N SER A 89 4.23 13.80 -3.11
CA SER A 89 5.59 13.44 -3.48
C SER A 89 5.74 11.95 -3.72
N PHE A 90 6.88 11.55 -4.28
CA PHE A 90 7.09 10.18 -4.71
C PHE A 90 8.49 9.72 -4.30
N LEU A 91 8.55 8.60 -3.59
CA LEU A 91 9.78 8.04 -3.05
C LEU A 91 10.11 6.72 -3.74
N ARG A 92 11.21 6.72 -4.48
CA ARG A 92 11.67 5.53 -5.20
C ARG A 92 12.65 4.71 -4.37
N ILE A 93 12.11 3.78 -3.58
CA ILE A 93 12.86 2.88 -2.70
C ILE A 93 12.27 1.46 -2.71
N GLN A 94 12.95 0.51 -2.05
CA GLN A 94 12.30 -0.73 -1.61
C GLN A 94 11.52 -0.44 -0.31
N ILE A 95 10.32 -1.00 -0.15
CA ILE A 95 9.48 -0.78 1.04
C ILE A 95 10.21 -1.26 2.29
N GLU A 96 11.02 -2.31 2.18
CA GLU A 96 11.87 -2.82 3.26
C GLU A 96 12.84 -1.78 3.82
N ALA A 97 13.20 -0.76 3.05
CA ALA A 97 14.09 0.30 3.48
C ALA A 97 13.36 1.51 4.12
N MET A 98 12.04 1.45 4.31
CA MET A 98 11.24 2.59 4.77
C MET A 98 11.73 3.21 6.09
N GLN A 99 12.25 2.40 7.02
CA GLN A 99 12.77 2.88 8.31
C GLN A 99 14.01 3.79 8.18
N THR A 100 14.67 3.77 7.02
CA THR A 100 15.79 4.67 6.69
C THR A 100 15.29 6.05 6.25
N TYR A 101 14.03 6.17 5.82
CA TYR A 101 13.47 7.39 5.22
C TYR A 101 12.34 8.00 6.04
N PHE A 102 11.80 7.28 7.02
CA PHE A 102 10.74 7.74 7.91
C PHE A 102 11.15 7.56 9.37
N ALA A 103 10.95 8.61 10.17
CA ALA A 103 11.11 8.60 11.61
C ALA A 103 9.96 7.85 12.29
N ASP A 104 10.15 7.55 13.57
CA ASP A 104 9.17 6.83 14.35
C ASP A 104 7.89 7.65 14.44
N GLY A 105 6.77 7.08 14.02
CA GLY A 105 5.47 7.76 14.00
C GLY A 105 5.33 8.91 13.00
N GLU A 106 6.21 9.03 12.00
CA GLU A 106 6.17 10.12 11.00
C GLU A 106 4.99 10.01 10.02
N ALA A 107 4.39 8.84 9.84
CA ALA A 107 3.22 8.63 9.00
C ALA A 107 1.92 8.47 9.82
N ASP A 108 0.83 9.06 9.36
CA ASP A 108 -0.50 8.93 9.96
C ASP A 108 -1.29 7.74 9.43
N GLU A 109 -1.15 7.48 8.14
CA GLU A 109 -1.87 6.42 7.43
C GLU A 109 -0.96 5.72 6.40
N ILE A 110 -1.23 4.44 6.19
CA ILE A 110 -0.64 3.63 5.13
C ILE A 110 -1.75 3.04 4.26
N TRP A 111 -1.67 3.28 2.96
CA TRP A 111 -2.52 2.70 1.93
C TRP A 111 -1.77 1.64 1.14
N ILE A 112 -2.40 0.48 1.00
CA ILE A 112 -1.95 -0.65 0.20
C ILE A 112 -3.09 -0.97 -0.78
N THR A 113 -2.98 -0.49 -2.02
CA THR A 113 -4.07 -0.56 -3.01
C THR A 113 -3.71 -1.49 -4.15
N PHE A 114 -4.50 -2.56 -4.32
CA PHE A 114 -4.33 -3.60 -5.33
C PHE A 114 -2.88 -4.13 -5.42
N PRO A 115 -2.27 -4.52 -4.28
CA PRO A 115 -0.93 -5.08 -4.29
C PRO A 115 -0.93 -6.45 -5.00
N ASP A 116 0.22 -6.89 -5.49
CA ASP A 116 0.37 -8.27 -5.94
C ASP A 116 0.07 -9.22 -4.76
N PRO A 117 -0.92 -10.12 -4.87
CA PRO A 117 -1.36 -10.97 -3.77
C PRO A 117 -0.34 -12.05 -3.38
N GLN A 118 0.69 -12.29 -4.20
CA GLN A 118 1.70 -13.31 -3.95
C GLN A 118 1.06 -14.68 -3.61
N LEU A 119 0.26 -15.21 -4.55
CA LEU A 119 -0.62 -16.37 -4.35
C LEU A 119 0.13 -17.63 -3.89
N ARG A 120 1.37 -17.83 -4.34
CA ARG A 120 2.16 -18.99 -3.92
C ARG A 120 2.53 -18.88 -2.44
N THR A 121 2.26 -19.92 -1.65
CA THR A 121 2.63 -20.04 -0.23
C THR A 121 4.09 -19.68 0.05
N SER A 122 5.01 -20.13 -0.82
CA SER A 122 6.46 -19.84 -0.72
C SER A 122 6.79 -18.35 -0.82
N LYS A 123 5.84 -17.52 -1.27
CA LYS A 123 5.93 -16.07 -1.35
C LYS A 123 5.08 -15.34 -0.31
N ALA A 124 4.46 -16.01 0.66
CA ALA A 124 3.63 -15.37 1.68
C ALA A 124 4.35 -14.23 2.42
N LYS A 125 5.65 -14.37 2.69
CA LYS A 125 6.51 -13.33 3.30
C LYS A 125 6.66 -12.04 2.45
N LYS A 126 6.23 -12.06 1.20
CA LYS A 126 6.20 -10.91 0.26
C LYS A 126 4.83 -10.22 0.20
N ARG A 127 3.77 -10.78 0.81
CA ARG A 127 2.47 -10.11 0.95
C ARG A 127 2.65 -8.88 1.83
N LEU A 128 2.19 -7.71 1.39
CA LEU A 128 2.42 -6.45 2.12
C LEU A 128 1.70 -6.39 3.48
N THR A 129 0.71 -7.26 3.71
CA THR A 129 0.04 -7.43 5.01
C THR A 129 0.66 -8.52 5.88
N HIS A 130 1.78 -9.13 5.45
CA HIS A 130 2.49 -10.11 6.27
C HIS A 130 3.12 -9.42 7.51
N PRO A 131 3.14 -10.08 8.69
CA PRO A 131 3.69 -9.54 9.94
C PRO A 131 5.08 -8.90 9.83
N ARG A 132 5.95 -9.49 8.99
CA ARG A 132 7.25 -8.90 8.59
C ARG A 132 7.15 -7.43 8.18
N PHE A 133 6.19 -7.08 7.32
CA PHE A 133 5.96 -5.71 6.88
C PHE A 133 5.20 -4.91 7.94
N LEU A 134 4.22 -5.51 8.62
CA LEU A 134 3.48 -4.83 9.69
C LEU A 134 4.41 -4.35 10.82
N ARG A 135 5.47 -5.11 11.13
CA ARG A 135 6.53 -4.70 12.07
C ARG A 135 7.33 -3.49 11.57
N LEU A 136 7.50 -3.33 10.26
CA LEU A 136 8.09 -2.12 9.69
C LEU A 136 7.13 -0.94 9.81
N TYR A 137 5.86 -1.17 9.51
CA TYR A 137 4.79 -0.17 9.58
C TYR A 137 4.61 0.33 11.01
N GLN A 138 4.65 -0.56 12.00
CA GLN A 138 4.53 -0.23 13.42
C GLN A 138 5.57 0.79 13.90
N GLN A 139 6.74 0.87 13.25
CA GLN A 139 7.75 1.86 13.60
C GLN A 139 7.43 3.22 12.97
N VAL A 140 7.10 3.25 11.68
CA VAL A 140 6.90 4.51 10.96
C VAL A 140 5.52 5.14 11.17
N LEU A 141 4.53 4.34 11.56
CA LEU A 141 3.14 4.76 11.73
C LEU A 141 2.96 5.31 13.14
N ARG A 142 2.30 6.47 13.24
CA ARG A 142 1.98 7.07 14.54
C ARG A 142 1.13 6.13 15.38
N LYS A 143 1.12 6.38 16.69
CA LYS A 143 0.17 5.73 17.59
C LYS A 143 -1.27 5.94 17.09
N ASN A 144 -2.04 4.86 17.04
CA ASN A 144 -3.42 4.81 16.53
C ASN A 144 -3.59 5.15 15.04
N GLY A 145 -2.50 5.20 14.27
CA GLY A 145 -2.57 5.34 12.81
C GLY A 145 -3.23 4.13 12.15
N PHE A 146 -3.65 4.30 10.90
CA PHE A 146 -4.39 3.28 10.16
C PHE A 146 -3.61 2.67 9.01
N VAL A 147 -3.84 1.39 8.78
CA VAL A 147 -3.47 0.69 7.55
C VAL A 147 -4.74 0.36 6.78
N HIS A 148 -4.71 0.66 5.49
CA HIS A 148 -5.80 0.51 4.56
C HIS A 148 -5.38 -0.50 3.50
N LEU A 149 -6.10 -1.62 3.38
CA LEU A 149 -5.97 -2.57 2.28
C LEU A 149 -7.21 -2.48 1.39
N LYS A 150 -7.03 -2.11 0.12
CA LYS A 150 -8.05 -2.26 -0.93
C LYS A 150 -7.56 -3.30 -1.93
N THR A 151 -8.31 -4.37 -2.18
CA THR A 151 -7.85 -5.48 -3.06
C THR A 151 -9.02 -6.20 -3.71
N ASP A 152 -8.80 -6.75 -4.90
CA ASP A 152 -9.67 -7.68 -5.61
C ASP A 152 -9.35 -9.16 -5.30
N SER A 153 -8.27 -9.42 -4.55
CA SER A 153 -7.83 -10.77 -4.23
C SER A 153 -8.49 -11.29 -2.95
N THR A 154 -9.44 -12.23 -3.12
CA THR A 154 -10.02 -13.01 -2.02
C THR A 154 -8.92 -13.67 -1.16
N SER A 155 -7.84 -14.16 -1.79
CA SER A 155 -6.69 -14.77 -1.10
C SER A 155 -6.01 -13.81 -0.15
N LEU A 156 -5.65 -12.63 -0.64
CA LEU A 156 -4.96 -11.64 0.18
C LEU A 156 -5.87 -11.07 1.27
N TYR A 157 -7.15 -10.88 0.97
CA TYR A 157 -8.15 -10.46 1.94
C TYR A 157 -8.26 -11.46 3.10
N ASN A 158 -8.49 -12.75 2.80
CA ASN A 158 -8.57 -13.80 3.82
C ASN A 158 -7.25 -13.99 4.58
N PHE A 159 -6.11 -13.91 3.89
CA PHE A 159 -4.80 -13.92 4.53
C PHE A 159 -4.65 -12.77 5.53
N THR A 160 -5.12 -11.57 5.18
CA THR A 160 -5.03 -10.40 6.05
C THR A 160 -5.95 -10.53 7.26
N LEU A 161 -7.14 -11.13 7.10
CA LEU A 161 -8.02 -11.47 8.24
C LEU A 161 -7.37 -12.48 9.19
N LEU A 162 -6.75 -13.53 8.65
CA LEU A 162 -6.01 -14.51 9.44
C LEU A 162 -4.85 -13.84 10.22
N VAL A 163 -4.09 -12.97 9.56
CA VAL A 163 -3.04 -12.19 10.22
C VAL A 163 -3.65 -11.27 11.29
N ALA A 164 -4.80 -10.67 11.04
CA ALA A 164 -5.48 -9.82 12.01
C ALA A 164 -5.83 -10.57 13.30
N GLU A 165 -6.44 -11.75 13.16
CA GLU A 165 -6.77 -12.63 14.27
C GLU A 165 -5.52 -13.07 15.04
N MET A 166 -4.50 -13.59 14.34
CA MET A 166 -3.33 -14.18 14.98
C MET A 166 -2.41 -13.16 15.68
N TYR A 167 -2.35 -11.93 15.16
CA TYR A 167 -1.41 -10.91 15.62
C TYR A 167 -2.08 -9.74 16.35
N GLY A 168 -3.40 -9.83 16.60
CA GLY A 168 -4.15 -8.83 17.36
C GLY A 168 -4.26 -7.48 16.65
N LEU A 169 -4.49 -7.48 15.34
CA LEU A 169 -4.80 -6.25 14.62
C LEU A 169 -6.25 -5.84 14.90
N ASP A 170 -6.47 -4.55 15.19
CA ASP A 170 -7.80 -4.01 15.44
C ASP A 170 -8.47 -3.66 14.10
N ILE A 171 -9.37 -4.52 13.61
CA ILE A 171 -10.12 -4.31 12.37
C ILE A 171 -11.25 -3.31 12.63
N VAL A 172 -11.08 -2.10 12.09
CA VAL A 172 -12.01 -0.97 12.27
C VAL A 172 -13.09 -0.97 11.18
N THR A 173 -12.75 -1.44 9.99
CA THR A 173 -13.70 -1.53 8.89
C THR A 173 -13.39 -2.78 8.08
N ASN A 174 -14.44 -3.54 7.78
CA ASN A 174 -14.36 -4.73 6.96
C ASN A 174 -15.49 -4.75 5.94
N ILE A 175 -15.15 -4.56 4.67
CA ILE A 175 -16.09 -4.57 3.55
C ILE A 175 -15.69 -5.70 2.62
N SER A 176 -16.55 -6.70 2.50
CA SER A 176 -16.32 -7.88 1.65
C SER A 176 -16.75 -7.68 0.20
N ASP A 177 -17.53 -6.63 -0.09
CA ASP A 177 -17.89 -6.23 -1.44
C ASP A 177 -18.24 -4.73 -1.50
N LEU A 178 -17.30 -3.91 -1.95
CA LEU A 178 -17.41 -2.47 -2.07
C LEU A 178 -18.48 -2.03 -3.11
N HIS A 179 -18.91 -2.93 -3.99
CA HIS A 179 -19.93 -2.64 -5.00
C HIS A 179 -21.35 -3.01 -4.57
N ALA A 180 -21.54 -3.64 -3.41
CA ALA A 180 -22.83 -4.17 -2.98
C ALA A 180 -23.87 -3.12 -2.50
N GLY A 181 -23.61 -1.83 -2.67
CA GLY A 181 -24.64 -0.77 -2.57
C GLY A 181 -24.59 0.12 -1.33
N GLU A 182 -23.50 0.14 -0.56
CA GLU A 182 -23.35 1.06 0.57
C GLU A 182 -22.75 2.42 0.15
N GLU A 183 -23.08 3.48 0.90
CA GLU A 183 -22.43 4.78 0.76
C GLU A 183 -20.98 4.70 1.25
N ILE A 184 -20.08 4.40 0.32
CA ILE A 184 -18.65 4.32 0.60
C ILE A 184 -17.99 5.71 0.63
N SER A 185 -16.94 5.84 1.43
CA SER A 185 -16.20 7.09 1.53
C SER A 185 -15.56 7.50 0.19
N PRO A 186 -15.35 8.81 -0.05
CA PRO A 186 -14.84 9.31 -1.33
C PRO A 186 -13.52 8.68 -1.78
N GLU A 187 -12.60 8.39 -0.84
CA GLU A 187 -11.32 7.74 -1.14
C GLU A 187 -11.48 6.32 -1.69
N LEU A 188 -12.52 5.58 -1.27
CA LEU A 188 -12.78 4.23 -1.77
C LEU A 188 -13.30 4.22 -3.21
N LYS A 189 -13.84 5.35 -3.68
CA LYS A 189 -14.30 5.56 -5.06
C LYS A 189 -13.15 5.82 -6.05
N ILE A 190 -11.92 6.02 -5.57
CA ILE A 190 -10.76 6.19 -6.43
C ILE A 190 -10.54 4.87 -7.21
N LYS A 191 -10.72 4.95 -8.52
CA LYS A 191 -10.49 3.84 -9.45
C LYS A 191 -9.04 3.80 -9.89
N THR A 192 -8.39 2.65 -9.71
CA THR A 192 -7.05 2.41 -10.25
C THR A 192 -7.14 1.83 -11.65
N HIS A 193 -6.03 1.87 -12.39
CA HIS A 193 -5.92 1.14 -13.65
C HIS A 193 -6.15 -0.36 -13.46
N TYR A 194 -5.73 -0.94 -12.34
CA TYR A 194 -5.92 -2.37 -12.07
C TYR A 194 -7.38 -2.73 -11.84
N GLU A 195 -8.10 -1.88 -11.12
CA GLU A 195 -9.55 -2.02 -10.90
C GLU A 195 -10.33 -2.06 -12.22
N SER A 196 -9.86 -1.34 -13.26
CA SER A 196 -10.51 -1.33 -14.58
C SER A 196 -10.22 -2.55 -15.46
N LEU A 197 -9.27 -3.42 -15.09
CA LEU A 197 -8.82 -4.52 -15.93
C LEU A 197 -9.56 -5.85 -15.69
N ASP A 198 -10.42 -5.94 -14.67
CA ASP A 198 -11.19 -7.15 -14.30
C ASP A 198 -10.35 -8.46 -14.37
N ILE A 199 -9.11 -8.38 -13.89
CA ILE A 199 -8.10 -9.46 -14.09
C ILE A 199 -8.51 -10.75 -13.37
N ALA A 200 -9.23 -10.63 -12.25
CA ALA A 200 -9.65 -11.75 -11.43
C ALA A 200 -10.98 -12.38 -11.88
N GLY A 201 -11.75 -11.74 -12.78
CA GLY A 201 -13.12 -12.17 -13.14
C GLY A 201 -14.09 -12.18 -11.96
N SER A 202 -13.68 -11.58 -10.83
CA SER A 202 -14.46 -11.36 -9.62
C SER A 202 -14.75 -9.87 -9.58
N ASN A 203 -16.01 -9.51 -9.76
CA ASN A 203 -16.46 -8.12 -9.68
C ASN A 203 -16.50 -7.59 -8.24
N ARG A 204 -15.84 -8.28 -7.29
CA ARG A 204 -15.80 -7.91 -5.87
C ARG A 204 -14.49 -7.21 -5.53
N ILE A 205 -14.62 -6.12 -4.81
CA ILE A 205 -13.50 -5.40 -4.22
C ILE A 205 -13.66 -5.45 -2.71
N TYR A 206 -12.63 -5.95 -2.05
CA TYR A 206 -12.51 -6.02 -0.61
C TYR A 206 -11.81 -4.78 -0.07
N TYR A 207 -12.23 -4.33 1.11
CA TYR A 207 -11.57 -3.26 1.85
C TYR A 207 -11.45 -3.61 3.33
N LEU A 208 -10.23 -3.45 3.86
CA LEU A 208 -9.94 -3.54 5.29
C LEU A 208 -9.29 -2.23 5.75
N LYS A 209 -9.79 -1.70 6.87
CA LYS A 209 -9.14 -0.64 7.66
C LYS A 209 -8.80 -1.21 9.01
N PHE A 210 -7.55 -1.12 9.43
CA PHE A 210 -7.13 -1.66 10.72
C PHE A 210 -6.03 -0.84 11.38
N ARG A 211 -5.94 -0.97 12.70
CA ARG A 211 -4.82 -0.47 13.50
C ARG A 211 -3.89 -1.61 13.85
N LEU A 212 -2.60 -1.28 13.98
CA LEU A 212 -1.62 -2.21 14.52
C LEU A 212 -1.68 -2.19 16.05
N PRO A 213 -1.39 -3.30 16.75
CA PRO A 213 -1.34 -3.32 18.20
C PRO A 213 -0.29 -2.33 18.72
N GLU A 214 -0.52 -1.76 19.92
CA GLU A 214 0.48 -0.91 20.58
C GLU A 214 1.72 -1.72 20.98
N ALA A 215 1.50 -2.95 21.47
CA ALA A 215 2.57 -3.88 21.79
C ALA A 215 3.26 -4.35 20.52
N ARG A 216 4.56 -4.64 20.62
CA ARG A 216 5.34 -5.21 19.52
C ARG A 216 4.64 -6.44 18.94
N ILE A 217 4.40 -6.44 17.63
CA ILE A 217 3.81 -7.58 16.92
C ILE A 217 4.66 -8.83 17.19
N PRO A 218 4.07 -9.93 17.71
CA PRO A 218 4.82 -11.12 18.10
C PRO A 218 5.45 -11.83 16.90
N ASP A 219 6.43 -12.69 17.15
CA ASP A 219 7.05 -13.53 16.12
C ASP A 219 6.39 -14.91 16.07
N LEU A 220 5.23 -14.98 15.41
CA LEU A 220 4.46 -16.20 15.18
C LEU A 220 4.58 -16.69 13.72
N ASP A 221 5.57 -16.19 12.98
CA ASP A 221 5.67 -16.33 11.52
C ASP A 221 5.74 -17.79 11.06
N ALA A 222 6.32 -18.68 11.87
CA ALA A 222 6.36 -20.12 11.60
C ALA A 222 4.97 -20.77 11.72
N ILE A 223 4.19 -20.43 12.76
CA ILE A 223 2.83 -20.92 12.96
C ILE A 223 1.91 -20.37 11.87
N LEU A 224 2.08 -19.09 11.50
CA LEU A 224 1.36 -18.49 10.38
C LEU A 224 1.61 -19.27 9.09
N LEU A 225 2.87 -19.65 8.81
CA LEU A 225 3.19 -20.39 7.59
C LEU A 225 2.48 -21.75 7.54
N GLU A 226 2.40 -22.48 8.64
CA GLU A 226 1.66 -23.75 8.68
C GLU A 226 0.16 -23.54 8.45
N LYS A 227 -0.45 -22.54 9.10
CA LYS A 227 -1.87 -22.19 8.87
C LYS A 227 -2.15 -21.76 7.44
N VAL A 228 -1.25 -21.00 6.81
CA VAL A 228 -1.38 -20.60 5.41
C VAL A 228 -1.35 -21.84 4.50
N LYS A 229 -0.44 -22.79 4.74
CA LYS A 229 -0.43 -24.05 3.99
C LYS A 229 -1.75 -24.81 4.14
N GLU A 230 -2.27 -24.96 5.37
CA GLU A 230 -3.53 -25.65 5.65
C GLU A 230 -4.71 -25.01 4.91
N THR A 231 -4.85 -23.67 5.00
CA THR A 231 -5.94 -22.92 4.36
C THR A 231 -5.86 -22.92 2.83
N GLU A 232 -4.65 -22.92 2.26
CA GLU A 232 -4.46 -22.95 0.80
C GLU A 232 -4.67 -24.36 0.24
N ILE A 233 -4.27 -25.42 0.96
CA ILE A 233 -4.54 -26.82 0.58
C ILE A 233 -6.05 -27.09 0.57
N THR A 234 -6.74 -26.73 1.66
CA THR A 234 -8.20 -26.92 1.78
C THR A 234 -8.98 -26.09 0.75
N GLY A 235 -8.52 -24.89 0.41
CA GLY A 235 -9.10 -24.07 -0.66
C GLY A 235 -8.88 -24.63 -2.08
N VAL A 236 -7.78 -25.37 -2.32
CA VAL A 236 -7.54 -26.09 -3.59
C VAL A 236 -8.45 -27.31 -3.68
N GLU A 237 -8.63 -28.07 -2.60
CA GLU A 237 -9.53 -29.23 -2.56
C GLU A 237 -11.01 -28.84 -2.75
N GLN A 238 -11.40 -27.64 -2.33
CA GLN A 238 -12.75 -27.08 -2.53
C GLN A 238 -12.92 -26.34 -3.88
N GLY A 239 -11.90 -26.34 -4.75
CA GLY A 239 -11.98 -25.74 -6.09
C GLY A 239 -11.92 -24.20 -6.13
N HIS A 240 -11.50 -23.54 -5.05
CA HIS A 240 -11.49 -22.07 -4.93
C HIS A 240 -10.21 -21.40 -5.43
N TYR A 241 -9.15 -22.16 -5.71
CA TYR A 241 -7.89 -21.64 -6.24
C TYR A 241 -7.49 -22.40 -7.51
N HIS A 242 -7.76 -21.79 -8.67
CA HIS A 242 -7.13 -22.23 -9.92
C HIS A 242 -5.72 -21.64 -10.01
N GLU A 243 -4.71 -22.49 -9.99
CA GLU A 243 -3.36 -22.14 -10.45
C GLU A 243 -3.43 -21.68 -11.92
N LYS A 244 -2.97 -20.45 -12.18
CA LYS A 244 -2.54 -20.00 -13.51
C LYS A 244 -1.06 -19.68 -13.47
#